data_AF-A0ABD7GNR4-F1
#
_entry.id   AF-A0ABD7GNR4-F1
#
_cell.length_a   1.000
_cell.length_b   1.000
_cell.length_c   1.000
_cell.angle_alpha   90.00
_cell.angle_beta   90.00
_cell.angle_gamma   90.00
#
_symmetry.space_group_name_H-M   'P 1'
#
loop_
_entity.id
_entity.type
_entity.pdbx_description
1 polymer ?
#
loop_
_entity_poly.entity_id
_entity_poly.type
_entity_poly.pdbx_seq_one_letter_code
_entity_poly.pdbx_strand_id
1 'polypeptide(L)'
;LLKARTFIALLLVIAFFSVMVPNFLTASNLLIMTQHVAITGLLAIGMTLVILTGGIDLSVGAVAGICGMVAGALLTNGLPLWNGDIL
;
A
#
# COMPACT_ATOMS: atom_id res chain seq x y z
N LEU A 1 20.68 12.99 16.65
CA LEU A 1 19.22 13.25 16.79
C LEU A 1 18.53 13.58 15.45
N LEU A 2 19.05 14.49 14.59
CA LEU A 2 18.41 14.81 13.30
C LEU A 2 18.44 13.69 12.23
N LYS A 3 19.38 12.74 12.28
CA LYS A 3 19.49 11.66 11.27
C LYS A 3 18.43 10.55 11.41
N ALA A 4 17.80 10.40 12.57
CA ALA A 4 16.82 9.35 12.85
C ALA A 4 15.37 9.86 12.86
N ARG A 5 15.11 11.06 12.34
CA ARG A 5 13.79 11.72 12.38
C ARG A 5 12.66 10.83 11.88
N THR A 6 12.88 10.10 10.79
CA THR A 6 11.89 9.19 10.20
C THR A 6 11.59 8.00 11.10
N PHE A 7 12.61 7.41 11.72
CA PHE A 7 12.43 6.31 12.69
C PHE A 7 11.76 6.77 13.98
N ILE A 8 12.09 7.97 14.46
CA ILE A 8 11.46 8.57 15.63
C ILE A 8 9.97 8.84 15.34
N ALA A 9 9.67 9.41 14.17
CA ALA A 9 8.30 9.62 13.72
C ALA A 9 7.51 8.30 13.60
N LEU A 10 8.12 7.26 13.02
CA LEU A 10 7.52 5.94 12.91
C LEU A 10 7.18 5.35 14.29
N LEU A 11 8.12 5.39 15.23
CA LEU A 11 7.89 4.89 16.59
C LEU A 11 6.77 5.66 17.31
N LEU A 12 6.72 6.99 17.16
CA LEU A 12 5.65 7.80 17.73
C LEU A 12 4.27 7.43 17.15
N VAL A 13 4.18 7.26 15.83
CA VAL A 13 2.93 6.89 15.17
C VAL A 13 2.48 5.49 15.60
N ILE A 14 3.39 4.52 15.67
CA ILE A 14 3.08 3.15 16.14
C ILE A 14 2.58 3.19 17.59
N ALA A 15 3.24 3.93 18.48
CA ALA A 15 2.83 4.05 19.88
C ALA A 15 1.44 4.70 20.01
N PHE A 16 1.17 5.75 19.24
CA PHE A 16 -0.12 6.43 19.23
C PHE A 16 -1.26 5.50 18.79
N PHE A 17 -1.11 4.84 17.64
CA PHE A 17 -2.15 3.94 17.12
C PHE A 17 -2.30 2.66 17.93
N SER A 18 -1.24 2.19 18.58
CA SER A 18 -1.31 1.06 19.50
C SER A 18 -2.23 1.31 20.70
N VAL A 19 -2.40 2.56 21.14
CA VAL A 19 -3.29 2.92 22.26
C VAL A 19 -4.68 3.31 21.75
N MET A 20 -4.76 4.04 20.63
CA MET A 20 -6.02 4.58 20.11
C MET A 20 -6.88 3.54 19.38
N VAL A 21 -6.27 2.53 18.77
CA VAL A 21 -6.99 1.56 17.94
C VAL A 21 -6.88 0.16 18.56
N PRO A 22 -8.01 -0.42 19.03
CA PRO A 22 -8.01 -1.79 19.49
C PRO A 22 -7.65 -2.72 18.32
N ASN A 23 -6.83 -3.72 18.58
CA ASN A 23 -6.31 -4.68 17.59
C ASN A 23 -5.26 -4.14 16.60
N PHE A 24 -4.75 -2.91 16.76
CA PHE A 24 -3.72 -2.36 15.86
C PHE A 24 -2.47 -3.26 15.76
N LEU A 25 -1.95 -3.74 16.89
CA LEU A 25 -0.76 -4.60 16.94
C LEU A 25 -1.06 -6.10 16.81
N THR A 26 -2.27 -6.48 16.39
CA THR A 26 -2.54 -7.91 16.13
C THR A 26 -1.74 -8.39 14.92
N ALA A 27 -1.30 -9.65 14.95
CA ALA A 27 -0.50 -10.24 13.87
C ALA A 27 -1.22 -10.15 12.51
N SER A 28 -2.55 -10.27 12.50
CA SER A 28 -3.35 -10.16 11.28
C SER A 28 -3.31 -8.75 10.68
N ASN A 29 -3.51 -7.71 11.49
CA ASN A 29 -3.38 -6.32 11.02
C ASN A 29 -1.96 -5.99 10.59
N LEU A 30 -0.95 -6.42 11.35
CA LEU A 30 0.45 -6.19 11.00
C LEU A 30 0.81 -6.84 9.66
N LEU A 31 0.32 -8.06 9.40
CA LEU A 31 0.51 -8.74 8.12
C LEU A 31 -0.14 -7.98 6.96
N ILE A 32 -1.40 -7.55 7.11
CA ILE A 32 -2.11 -6.80 6.07
C ILE A 32 -1.39 -5.48 5.77
N MET A 33 -1.02 -4.72 6.81
CA MET A 33 -0.32 -3.45 6.65
C MET A 33 1.06 -3.63 6.01
N THR A 34 1.82 -4.63 6.44
CA THR A 34 3.15 -4.92 5.88
C THR A 34 3.06 -5.39 4.43
N GLN A 35 2.05 -6.20 4.08
CA GLN A 35 1.80 -6.61 2.69
C GLN A 35 1.47 -5.40 1.79
N HIS A 36 0.64 -4.47 2.27
CA HIS A 36 0.34 -3.26 1.53
C HIS A 36 1.61 -2.44 1.22
N VAL A 37 2.45 -2.23 2.24
CA VAL A 37 3.75 -1.53 2.07
C VAL A 37 4.70 -2.32 1.17
N ALA A 38 4.74 -3.64 1.27
CA ALA A 38 5.58 -4.49 0.43
C ALA A 38 5.23 -4.37 -1.06
N ILE A 39 3.95 -4.32 -1.40
CA ILE A 39 3.49 -4.12 -2.79
C ILE A 39 3.97 -2.77 -3.33
N THR A 40 3.79 -1.69 -2.56
CA THR A 40 4.26 -0.34 -2.97
C THR A 40 5.79 -0.28 -3.04
N GLY A 41 6.50 -0.94 -2.12
CA GLY A 41 7.96 -1.00 -2.12
C GLY A 41 8.51 -1.74 -3.34
N LEU A 42 7.89 -2.86 -3.73
CA LEU A 42 8.26 -3.60 -4.93
C LEU A 42 8.03 -2.77 -6.20
N LEU A 43 6.90 -2.06 -6.28
CA LEU A 43 6.62 -1.10 -7.37
C LEU A 43 7.67 0.02 -7.42
N ALA A 44 8.04 0.58 -6.26
CA ALA A 44 9.05 1.63 -6.18
C ALA A 44 10.42 1.16 -6.71
N ILE A 45 10.84 -0.07 -6.38
CA ILE A 45 12.07 -0.67 -6.91
C ILE A 45 12.01 -0.75 -8.44
N GLY A 46 10.89 -1.25 -9.00
CA GLY A 46 10.68 -1.30 -10.45
C GLY A 46 10.83 0.07 -11.11
N MET A 47 10.18 1.10 -10.56
CA MET A 47 10.29 2.48 -11.06
C MET A 47 11.72 3.02 -10.95
N THR A 48 12.46 2.69 -9.89
CA THR A 48 13.85 3.15 -9.74
C THR A 48 14.77 2.58 -10.83
N LEU A 49 14.60 1.31 -11.21
CA LEU A 49 15.38 0.68 -12.27
C LEU A 49 15.14 1.35 -13.62
N VAL A 50 13.91 1.77 -13.90
CA VAL A 50 13.60 2.43 -15.18
C VAL A 50 14.08 3.88 -15.23
N ILE A 51 14.03 4.60 -14.10
CA ILE A 51 14.65 5.93 -14.02
C ILE A 51 16.15 5.83 -14.31
N LEU A 52 16.83 4.78 -13.83
CA LEU A 52 18.25 4.56 -14.08
C LEU A 52 18.59 4.27 -15.54
N THR A 53 17.65 3.72 -16.34
CA THR A 53 17.86 3.50 -17.79
C THR A 53 17.61 4.76 -18.63
N GLY A 54 17.33 5.91 -18.00
CA GLY A 54 17.11 7.19 -18.67
C GLY A 54 15.70 7.36 -19.24
N GLY A 55 14.80 6.43 -18.95
CA GLY A 55 13.39 6.52 -19.29
C GLY A 55 12.56 7.12 -18.15
N ILE A 56 11.51 7.89 -18.50
CA ILE A 56 10.42 8.22 -17.58
C ILE A 56 9.31 7.22 -17.87
N ASP A 57 9.45 6.00 -17.33
CA ASP A 57 8.46 4.96 -17.61
C ASP A 57 7.21 5.13 -16.75
N LEU A 58 6.24 5.78 -17.37
CA LEU A 58 4.90 5.97 -16.82
C LEU A 58 4.05 4.70 -16.91
N SER A 59 4.52 3.62 -17.56
CA SER A 59 3.72 2.41 -17.78
C SER A 59 3.30 1.73 -16.47
N VAL A 60 4.16 1.69 -15.45
CA VAL A 60 3.85 1.11 -14.13
C VAL A 60 2.69 1.86 -13.46
N GLY A 61 2.68 3.20 -13.56
CA GLY A 61 1.60 4.04 -13.06
C GLY A 61 0.30 3.87 -13.87
N ALA A 62 0.41 3.79 -15.19
CA ALA A 62 -0.73 3.60 -16.09
C ALA A 62 -1.41 2.22 -15.88
N VAL A 63 -0.62 1.15 -15.73
CA VAL A 63 -1.14 -0.20 -15.44
C VAL A 63 -1.83 -0.22 -14.08
N ALA A 64 -1.20 0.32 -13.03
CA ALA A 64 -1.83 0.42 -11.71
C ALA A 64 -3.15 1.22 -11.75
N GLY A 65 -3.19 2.32 -12.51
CA GLY A 65 -4.39 3.13 -12.71
C GLY A 65 -5.51 2.38 -13.43
N ILE A 66 -5.20 1.66 -14.51
CA ILE A 66 -6.18 0.82 -15.23
C ILE A 66 -6.69 -0.31 -14.33
N CYS A 67 -5.81 -0.99 -13.58
CA CYS A 67 -6.23 -2.00 -12.61
C CYS A 67 -7.20 -1.43 -11.57
N GLY A 68 -6.95 -0.22 -11.07
CA GLY A 68 -7.85 0.47 -10.15
C GLY A 68 -9.21 0.82 -10.77
N MET A 69 -9.21 1.34 -12.01
CA MET A 69 -10.46 1.62 -12.74
C MET A 69 -11.28 0.35 -13.00
N VAL A 70 -10.63 -0.74 -13.40
CA VAL A 70 -11.28 -2.02 -13.63
C VAL A 70 -11.81 -2.59 -12.31
N ALA A 71 -11.04 -2.57 -11.22
CA ALA A 71 -11.51 -3.00 -9.92
C ALA A 71 -12.72 -2.18 -9.42
N GLY A 72 -12.68 -0.86 -9.60
CA GLY A 72 -13.80 0.03 -9.28
C GLY A 72 -15.03 -0.24 -10.17
N ALA A 73 -14.83 -0.48 -11.46
CA ALA A 73 -15.90 -0.83 -12.38
C ALA A 73 -16.56 -2.17 -11.99
N LEU A 74 -15.77 -3.19 -11.67
CA LEU A 74 -16.27 -4.50 -11.22
C LEU A 74 -17.09 -4.34 -9.91
N LEU A 75 -16.60 -3.53 -8.98
CA LEU A 75 -17.33 -3.19 -7.75
C LEU A 75 -18.67 -2.51 -8.03
N THR A 76 -18.72 -1.52 -8.93
CA THR A 76 -19.99 -0.85 -9.29
C THR A 76 -20.98 -1.74 -10.02
N ASN A 77 -20.51 -2.82 -10.65
CA ASN A 77 -21.35 -3.82 -11.31
C ASN A 77 -21.77 -4.96 -10.37
N GLY A 78 -21.54 -4.82 -9.05
CA GLY A 78 -21.99 -5.78 -8.04
C GLY A 78 -21.22 -7.10 -8.04
N LEU A 79 -20.01 -7.13 -8.59
CA LEU A 79 -19.20 -8.36 -8.56
C LEU A 79 -18.62 -8.60 -7.16
N PRO A 80 -18.75 -9.82 -6.62
CA PRO A 80 -18.31 -10.13 -5.27
C PRO A 80 -16.78 -10.16 -5.19
N LEU A 81 -16.21 -9.39 -4.25
CA LEU A 81 -14.79 -9.44 -3.96
C LEU A 81 -14.53 -10.54 -2.92
N TRP A 82 -14.01 -11.67 -3.42
CA TRP A 82 -13.41 -12.76 -2.64
C TRP A 82 -14.35 -13.59 -1.74
N ASN A 83 -15.49 -13.07 -1.26
CA ASN A 83 -16.37 -13.77 -0.30
C ASN A 83 -17.89 -13.73 -0.61
N GLY A 84 -18.34 -13.28 -1.78
CA GLY A 84 -19.77 -13.37 -2.16
C GLY A 84 -20.68 -12.25 -1.65
N ASP A 85 -20.18 -11.36 -0.78
CA ASP A 85 -20.95 -10.20 -0.32
C ASP A 85 -21.00 -9.14 -1.43
N ILE A 86 -22.17 -9.04 -2.06
CA ILE A 86 -22.57 -7.89 -2.87
C ILE A 86 -22.72 -6.70 -1.93
N LEU A 87 -22.14 -5.55 -2.30
CA LEU A 87 -22.52 -4.27 -1.69
C LEU A 87 -23.99 -3.97 -1.99
#